data_AF-A0A643CFE9-F1
#
_entry.id   AF-A0A643CFE9-F1
#
_cell.length_a   1.000
_cell.length_b   1.000
_cell.length_c   1.000
_cell.angle_alpha   90.00
_cell.angle_beta   90.00
_cell.angle_gamma   90.00
#
_symmetry.space_group_name_H-M   'P 1'
#
loop_
_entity.id
_entity.type
_entity.pdbx_description
1 polymer ?
#
loop_
_entity_poly.entity_id
_entity_poly.type
_entity_poly.pdbx_seq_one_letter_code
_entity_poly.pdbx_strand_id
1 'polypeptide(L)'
;VFQRRQNGQTDFFRKWAEYRVGFGNLEDEFWLGLDNIHWITSQGRYELRVDMRDGQDAAFAYYDKFSVEGSRSLYKLRIGGYNGTAGDSLSYHQGRPFSTEDRDNDVAVTNCAMSYKGAWWYKNCHRTNLNGKYGESRHSQ
;
A
#
# COMPACT_ATOMS: atom_id res chain seq x y z
N VAL A 1 5.45 -11.24 -5.50
CA VAL A 1 5.75 -9.92 -4.90
C VAL A 1 5.07 -8.87 -5.76
N PHE A 2 4.29 -7.95 -5.18
CA PHE A 2 3.60 -6.89 -5.94
C PHE A 2 4.10 -5.48 -5.62
N GLN A 3 4.92 -5.34 -4.59
CA GLN A 3 5.55 -4.09 -4.18
C GLN A 3 6.92 -4.43 -3.60
N ARG A 4 7.94 -3.61 -3.89
CA ARG A 4 9.25 -3.69 -3.24
C ARG A 4 9.85 -2.30 -3.08
N ARG A 5 10.39 -2.02 -1.88
CA ARG A 5 11.21 -0.85 -1.54
C ARG A 5 12.54 -1.34 -0.97
N GLN A 6 13.65 -0.72 -1.34
CA GLN A 6 14.97 -1.10 -0.84
C GLN A 6 16.05 -0.01 -0.91
N ASN A 7 15.90 1.03 -1.74
CA ASN A 7 16.96 2.02 -1.94
C ASN A 7 16.46 3.46 -2.18
N GLY A 8 15.16 3.66 -2.40
CA GLY A 8 14.56 4.98 -2.64
C GLY A 8 14.85 5.57 -4.02
N GLN A 9 15.37 4.79 -4.98
CA GLN A 9 15.64 5.28 -6.35
C GLN A 9 14.37 5.42 -7.18
N THR A 10 13.31 4.66 -6.85
CA THR A 10 12.02 4.81 -7.50
C THR A 10 11.15 5.76 -6.70
N ASP A 11 10.66 6.81 -7.36
CA ASP A 11 9.65 7.69 -6.77
C ASP A 11 8.28 6.98 -6.73
N PHE A 12 7.69 6.90 -5.53
CA PHE A 12 6.36 6.34 -5.28
C PHE A 12 5.29 7.43 -5.11
N PHE A 13 5.64 8.72 -5.11
CA PHE A 13 4.67 9.80 -5.13
C PHE A 13 4.14 10.02 -6.56
N ARG A 14 3.29 9.09 -6.99
CA ARG A 14 2.79 8.97 -8.36
C ARG A 14 1.29 9.18 -8.46
N LYS A 15 0.84 9.46 -9.68
CA LYS A 15 -0.57 9.69 -10.00
C LYS A 15 -1.37 8.40 -10.11
N TRP A 16 -2.70 8.53 -10.08
CA TRP A 16 -3.65 7.43 -10.19
C TRP A 16 -3.39 6.54 -11.40
N ALA A 17 -3.14 7.14 -12.56
CA ALA A 17 -2.91 6.40 -13.80
C ALA A 17 -1.70 5.46 -13.71
N GLU A 18 -0.61 5.91 -13.07
CA GLU A 18 0.61 5.12 -12.88
C GLU A 18 0.39 4.00 -11.85
N TYR A 19 -0.28 4.28 -10.73
CA TYR A 19 -0.63 3.26 -9.74
C TYR A 19 -1.56 2.18 -10.29
N ARG A 20 -2.39 2.51 -11.28
CA ARG A 20 -3.25 1.53 -11.96
C ARG A 20 -2.45 0.51 -12.78
N VAL A 21 -1.55 1.00 -13.63
CA VAL A 21 -0.81 0.15 -14.59
C VAL A 21 0.48 -0.44 -14.02
N GLY A 22 1.03 0.17 -12.97
CA GLY A 22 2.31 -0.23 -12.38
C GLY A 22 3.48 0.64 -12.84
N PHE A 23 4.56 0.62 -12.08
CA PHE A 23 5.78 1.38 -12.36
C PHE A 23 6.99 0.79 -11.63
N GLY A 24 8.19 1.26 -11.99
CA GLY A 24 9.46 0.83 -11.41
C GLY A 24 10.09 -0.33 -12.16
N ASN A 25 11.04 -1.01 -11.51
CA ASN A 25 11.81 -2.10 -12.07
C ASN A 25 11.58 -3.39 -11.26
N LEU A 26 11.15 -4.46 -11.92
CA LEU A 26 10.90 -5.78 -11.30
C LEU A 26 12.16 -6.42 -10.70
N GLU A 27 13.34 -5.95 -11.06
CA GLU A 27 14.63 -6.33 -10.47
C GLU A 27 15.07 -5.42 -9.31
N ASP A 28 14.40 -4.28 -9.11
CA ASP A 28 14.67 -3.30 -8.05
C ASP A 28 13.36 -2.85 -7.36
N GLU A 29 13.10 -1.56 -7.16
CA GLU A 29 11.85 -1.07 -6.56
C GLU A 29 10.73 -1.00 -7.60
N PHE A 30 9.55 -1.51 -7.25
CA PHE A 30 8.39 -1.48 -8.15
C PHE A 30 7.06 -1.52 -7.42
N TRP A 31 6.03 -1.12 -8.16
CA TRP A 31 4.62 -1.37 -7.87
C TRP A 31 4.01 -2.09 -9.06
N LEU A 32 3.40 -3.25 -8.82
CA LEU A 32 2.90 -4.13 -9.89
C LEU A 32 1.71 -3.54 -10.67
N GLY A 33 0.99 -2.58 -10.08
CA GLY A 33 -0.22 -1.99 -10.66
C GLY A 33 -1.49 -2.55 -10.03
N LEU A 34 -2.43 -1.66 -9.69
CA LEU A 34 -3.70 -2.02 -9.07
C LEU A 34 -4.56 -2.91 -9.98
N ASP A 35 -4.50 -2.71 -11.30
CA ASP A 35 -5.23 -3.56 -12.25
C ASP A 35 -4.71 -5.01 -12.20
N ASN A 36 -3.39 -5.20 -12.13
CA ASN A 36 -2.76 -6.51 -12.01
C ASN A 36 -3.03 -7.15 -10.65
N ILE A 37 -2.91 -6.39 -9.56
CA ILE A 37 -3.16 -6.90 -8.20
C ILE A 37 -4.63 -7.31 -8.04
N HIS A 38 -5.57 -6.51 -8.55
CA HIS A 38 -6.98 -6.88 -8.57
C HIS A 38 -7.20 -8.16 -9.36
N TRP A 39 -6.66 -8.25 -10.59
CA TRP A 39 -6.81 -9.43 -11.44
C TRP A 39 -6.30 -10.68 -10.73
N ILE A 40 -5.07 -10.68 -10.20
CA ILE A 40 -4.48 -11.81 -9.47
C ILE A 40 -5.36 -12.19 -8.28
N THR A 41 -5.66 -11.23 -7.40
CA THR A 41 -6.39 -11.51 -6.14
C THR A 41 -7.88 -11.84 -6.34
N SER A 42 -8.40 -11.69 -7.56
CA SER A 42 -9.75 -12.11 -7.93
C SER A 42 -9.85 -13.59 -8.33
N GLN A 43 -8.73 -14.26 -8.60
CA GLN A 43 -8.72 -15.64 -9.11
C GLN A 43 -8.93 -16.71 -8.02
N GLY A 44 -8.86 -16.33 -6.75
CA GLY A 44 -9.00 -17.27 -5.64
C GLY A 44 -8.70 -16.64 -4.30
N ARG A 45 -8.40 -17.49 -3.31
CA ARG A 45 -7.97 -17.04 -1.99
C ARG A 45 -6.46 -16.78 -2.01
N TYR A 46 -6.07 -15.55 -1.73
CA TYR A 46 -4.68 -15.15 -1.53
C TYR A 46 -4.49 -14.67 -0.11
N GLU A 47 -3.26 -14.80 0.36
CA GLU A 47 -2.78 -14.31 1.65
C GLU A 47 -1.78 -13.18 1.40
N LEU A 48 -1.65 -12.25 2.35
CA LEU A 48 -0.67 -11.18 2.25
C LEU A 48 0.43 -11.40 3.28
N ARG A 49 1.68 -11.30 2.81
CA ARG A 49 2.85 -11.17 3.68
C ARG A 49 3.57 -9.87 3.34
N VAL A 50 3.88 -9.10 4.37
CA VAL A 50 4.70 -7.88 4.31
C VAL A 50 5.94 -8.15 5.12
N ASP A 51 7.09 -8.19 4.47
CA ASP A 51 8.41 -8.30 5.12
C ASP A 51 9.05 -6.92 5.18
N MET A 52 9.58 -6.56 6.36
CA MET A 52 10.21 -5.26 6.64
C MET A 52 11.55 -5.47 7.32
N ARG A 53 12.49 -4.57 7.04
CA ARG A 53 13.81 -4.54 7.68
C ARG A 53 14.22 -3.11 7.99
N ASP A 54 14.85 -2.95 9.15
CA ASP A 54 15.57 -1.74 9.54
C ASP A 54 16.91 -2.15 10.17
N GLY A 55 18.02 -1.87 9.48
CA GLY A 55 19.33 -2.39 9.86
C GLY A 55 19.35 -3.93 9.95
N GLN A 56 19.61 -4.45 11.15
CA GLN A 56 19.61 -5.89 11.44
C GLN A 56 18.25 -6.42 11.89
N ASP A 57 17.32 -5.52 12.23
CA ASP A 57 16.00 -5.90 12.69
C ASP A 57 15.13 -6.29 11.50
N ALA A 58 14.38 -7.38 11.66
CA ALA A 58 13.45 -7.88 10.67
C ALA A 58 12.10 -8.17 11.33
N ALA A 59 11.04 -7.72 10.69
CA ALA A 59 9.68 -7.97 11.15
C ALA A 59 8.80 -8.34 9.96
N PHE A 60 7.71 -9.06 10.24
CA PHE A 60 6.72 -9.37 9.22
C PHE A 60 5.30 -9.19 9.75
N ALA A 61 4.39 -8.88 8.82
CA ALA A 61 2.96 -8.94 9.02
C ALA A 61 2.36 -9.92 8.00
N TYR A 62 1.41 -10.73 8.45
CA TYR A 62 0.71 -11.73 7.67
C TYR A 62 -0.80 -11.55 7.82
N TYR A 63 -1.54 -11.69 6.73
CA TYR A 63 -3.00 -11.67 6.70
C TYR A 63 -3.51 -12.88 5.94
N ASP A 64 -4.40 -13.67 6.56
CA ASP A 64 -4.92 -14.95 6.04
C ASP A 64 -5.91 -14.82 4.86
N LYS A 65 -6.18 -13.57 4.47
CA LYS A 65 -6.94 -13.18 3.28
C LYS A 65 -6.40 -11.85 2.78
N PHE A 66 -6.28 -11.71 1.47
CA PHE A 66 -5.94 -10.49 0.79
C PHE A 66 -6.62 -10.42 -0.57
N SER A 67 -7.34 -9.33 -0.82
CA SER A 67 -7.74 -8.95 -2.17
C SER A 67 -7.88 -7.45 -2.32
N VAL A 68 -7.76 -7.00 -3.56
CA VAL A 68 -8.02 -5.63 -3.98
C VAL A 68 -9.22 -5.66 -4.91
N GLU A 69 -10.25 -4.86 -4.63
CA GLU A 69 -11.44 -4.80 -5.48
C GLU A 69 -11.14 -4.11 -6.84
N GLY A 70 -12.10 -4.13 -7.76
CA GLY A 70 -11.94 -3.52 -9.07
C GLY A 70 -12.00 -1.99 -9.05
N SER A 71 -11.73 -1.37 -10.20
CA SER A 71 -11.73 0.08 -10.40
C SER A 71 -13.06 0.75 -10.04
N ARG A 72 -14.21 0.07 -10.26
CA ARG A 72 -15.55 0.55 -9.87
C ARG A 72 -15.70 0.76 -8.36
N SER A 73 -14.99 -0.05 -7.57
CA SER A 73 -14.91 0.06 -6.12
C SER A 73 -13.69 0.88 -5.65
N LEU A 74 -13.00 1.57 -6.57
CA LEU A 74 -11.80 2.36 -6.25
C LEU A 74 -10.70 1.52 -5.60
N TYR A 75 -10.57 0.26 -6.02
CA TYR A 75 -9.55 -0.67 -5.53
C TYR A 75 -9.55 -0.86 -4.00
N LYS A 76 -10.75 -0.98 -3.40
CA LYS A 76 -10.88 -1.20 -1.95
C LYS A 76 -10.03 -2.39 -1.46
N LEU A 77 -9.33 -2.16 -0.35
CA LEU A 77 -8.55 -3.20 0.33
C LEU A 77 -9.47 -4.16 1.08
N ARG A 78 -9.22 -5.46 0.94
CA ARG A 78 -9.83 -6.52 1.75
C ARG A 78 -8.74 -7.40 2.32
N ILE A 79 -8.59 -7.39 3.63
CA ILE A 79 -7.69 -8.25 4.40
C ILE A 79 -8.46 -9.06 5.43
N GLY A 80 -7.87 -10.17 5.86
CA GLY A 80 -8.39 -11.08 6.88
C GLY A 80 -7.73 -10.92 8.24
N GLY A 81 -7.62 -12.01 8.99
CA GLY A 81 -7.00 -12.05 10.31
C GLY A 81 -5.49 -11.84 10.26
N TYR A 82 -4.97 -11.04 11.19
CA TYR A 82 -3.56 -10.71 11.31
C TYR A 82 -2.78 -11.77 12.12
N ASN A 83 -1.53 -12.00 11.72
CA ASN A 83 -0.48 -12.63 12.52
C ASN A 83 0.89 -11.99 12.17
N GLY A 84 1.87 -12.05 13.06
CA GLY A 84 3.24 -11.62 12.78
C GLY A 84 3.89 -10.83 13.90
N THR A 85 5.12 -10.39 13.65
CA THR A 85 5.98 -9.71 14.63
C THR A 85 5.99 -8.18 14.48
N ALA A 86 5.47 -7.64 13.37
CA ALA A 86 5.53 -6.21 13.07
C ALA A 86 4.44 -5.35 13.75
N GLY A 87 3.44 -5.99 14.35
CA GLY A 87 2.20 -5.32 14.77
C GLY A 87 1.20 -5.13 13.62
N ASP A 88 -0.07 -5.00 13.99
CA ASP A 88 -1.17 -4.85 13.02
C ASP A 88 -1.47 -3.37 12.72
N SER A 89 -0.78 -2.85 11.71
CA SER A 89 -1.02 -1.50 11.21
C SER A 89 -1.90 -1.46 9.96
N LEU A 90 -2.13 -2.60 9.26
CA LEU A 90 -2.89 -2.60 8.01
C LEU A 90 -4.39 -2.76 8.25
N SER A 91 -4.83 -3.40 9.34
CA SER A 91 -6.26 -3.52 9.68
C SER A 91 -6.98 -2.18 9.79
N TYR A 92 -6.28 -1.11 10.16
CA TYR A 92 -6.82 0.26 10.15
C TYR A 92 -7.31 0.71 8.75
N HIS A 93 -6.71 0.15 7.69
CA HIS A 93 -6.97 0.46 6.29
C HIS A 93 -7.99 -0.47 5.64
N GLN A 94 -8.50 -1.47 6.37
CA GLN A 94 -9.47 -2.43 5.87
C GLN A 94 -10.71 -1.75 5.28
N GLY A 95 -11.09 -2.16 4.07
CA GLY A 95 -12.27 -1.66 3.36
C GLY A 95 -12.15 -0.23 2.80
N ARG A 96 -10.99 0.43 2.94
CA ARG A 96 -10.77 1.77 2.41
C ARG A 96 -10.46 1.72 0.92
N PRO A 97 -10.94 2.70 0.12
CA PRO A 97 -10.52 2.86 -1.26
C PRO A 97 -9.08 3.33 -1.34
N PHE A 98 -8.43 3.14 -2.49
CA PHE A 98 -7.08 3.64 -2.74
C PHE A 98 -7.12 5.14 -3.05
N SER A 99 -6.12 5.91 -2.63
CA SER A 99 -6.00 7.36 -2.89
C SER A 99 -4.60 7.73 -3.38
N THR A 100 -4.52 8.69 -4.30
CA THR A 100 -3.28 9.28 -4.84
C THR A 100 -3.34 10.81 -4.77
N GLU A 101 -2.25 11.50 -5.10
CA GLU A 101 -2.20 12.96 -5.08
C GLU A 101 -3.29 13.64 -5.93
N ASP A 102 -3.66 13.02 -7.04
CA ASP A 102 -4.62 13.51 -8.03
C ASP A 102 -6.01 12.85 -7.89
N ARG A 103 -6.19 11.94 -6.93
CA ARG A 103 -7.46 11.27 -6.68
C ARG A 103 -7.65 10.97 -5.20
N ASP A 104 -8.29 11.92 -4.53
CA ASP A 104 -8.65 11.82 -3.11
C ASP A 104 -9.93 10.99 -2.94
N ASN A 105 -9.78 9.81 -2.33
CA ASN A 105 -10.90 8.95 -1.94
C ASN A 105 -10.87 8.65 -0.43
N ASP A 106 -10.04 9.36 0.35
CA ASP A 106 -9.94 9.11 1.79
C ASP A 106 -11.08 9.81 2.57
N VAL A 107 -11.07 9.72 3.89
CA VAL A 107 -12.13 10.31 4.74
C VAL A 107 -11.62 11.50 5.56
N ALA A 108 -10.39 11.94 5.33
CA ALA A 108 -9.84 13.10 5.99
C ALA A 108 -10.37 14.39 5.36
N VAL A 109 -10.16 15.51 6.06
CA VAL A 109 -10.48 16.84 5.52
C VAL A 109 -9.44 17.27 4.48
N THR A 110 -8.23 16.75 4.58
CA THR A 110 -7.10 17.03 3.68
C THR A 110 -6.72 15.78 2.92
N ASN A 111 -6.32 15.91 1.66
CA ASN A 111 -5.81 14.79 0.87
C ASN A 111 -4.56 14.16 1.55
N CYS A 112 -4.73 12.96 2.11
CA CYS A 112 -3.68 12.26 2.84
C CYS A 112 -2.49 11.91 1.93
N ALA A 113 -2.73 11.59 0.65
CA ALA A 113 -1.67 11.30 -0.30
C ALA A 113 -0.76 12.51 -0.51
N MET A 114 -1.33 13.71 -0.60
CA MET A 114 -0.58 14.97 -0.70
C MET A 114 0.22 15.29 0.56
N SER A 115 -0.35 15.05 1.74
CA SER A 115 0.32 15.33 3.03
C SER A 115 1.45 14.35 3.33
N TYR A 116 1.28 13.07 3.02
CA TYR A 116 2.21 11.99 3.39
C TYR A 116 3.04 11.43 2.23
N LYS A 117 3.00 12.12 1.07
CA LYS A 117 3.85 11.87 -0.10
C LYS A 117 3.88 10.40 -0.51
N GLY A 118 2.70 9.82 -0.68
CA GLY A 118 2.54 8.43 -1.12
C GLY A 118 1.17 8.20 -1.73
N ALA A 119 0.85 6.93 -1.94
CA ALA A 119 -0.49 6.51 -2.33
C ALA A 119 -0.86 5.23 -1.60
N TRP A 120 -2.04 5.20 -1.01
CA TRP A 120 -2.43 4.11 -0.12
C TRP A 120 -3.94 4.04 0.06
N TRP A 121 -4.38 3.01 0.77
CA TRP A 121 -5.76 2.89 1.26
C TRP A 121 -6.00 3.79 2.48
N TYR A 122 -5.79 5.10 2.33
CA TYR A 122 -5.84 6.06 3.44
C TYR A 122 -7.23 6.12 4.10
N LYS A 123 -7.24 6.45 5.39
CA LYS A 123 -8.44 6.77 6.18
C LYS A 123 -8.36 8.21 6.66
N ASN A 124 -7.80 8.46 7.86
CA ASN A 124 -7.53 9.81 8.36
C ASN A 124 -6.31 9.79 9.32
N CYS A 125 -5.07 9.66 8.84
CA CYS A 125 -4.68 9.35 7.46
C CYS A 125 -4.19 7.91 7.34
N HIS A 126 -3.20 7.51 8.14
CA HIS A 126 -2.67 6.15 8.10
C HIS A 126 -2.10 5.65 9.42
N ARG A 127 -2.01 4.32 9.52
CA ARG A 127 -1.14 3.61 10.49
C ARG A 127 0.07 2.98 9.81
N THR A 128 0.04 2.83 8.48
CA THR A 128 1.19 2.42 7.66
C THR A 128 1.19 3.15 6.32
N ASN A 129 2.38 3.45 5.79
CA ASN A 129 2.58 4.20 4.55
C ASN A 129 3.74 3.63 3.73
N LEU A 130 3.66 2.34 3.34
CA LEU A 130 4.76 1.63 2.66
C LEU A 130 5.11 2.19 1.27
N ASN A 131 4.21 2.98 0.69
CA ASN A 131 4.41 3.71 -0.57
C ASN A 131 4.79 5.19 -0.36
N GLY A 132 5.13 5.57 0.88
CA GLY A 132 5.60 6.90 1.18
C GLY A 132 7.01 7.18 0.64
N LYS A 133 7.46 8.41 0.86
CA LYS A 133 8.84 8.84 0.59
C LYS A 133 9.83 7.97 1.37
N TYR A 134 10.80 7.40 0.66
CA TYR A 134 11.80 6.51 1.26
C TYR A 134 12.69 7.25 2.27
N GLY A 135 12.96 6.63 3.42
CA GLY A 135 13.80 7.21 4.48
C GLY A 135 13.18 8.38 5.26
N GLU A 136 11.93 8.75 4.97
CA GLU A 136 11.20 9.71 5.80
C GLU A 136 10.84 9.03 7.13
N SER A 137 11.04 9.73 8.25
CA SER A 137 10.69 9.24 9.59
C SER A 137 9.60 10.10 10.25
N ARG A 138 9.25 11.24 9.63
CA ARG A 138 8.18 12.11 10.11
C ARG A 138 6.84 11.55 9.64
N HIS A 139 6.24 10.71 10.47
CA HIS A 139 4.97 10.06 10.19
C HIS A 139 3.99 10.30 11.32
N SER A 140 3.27 11.43 11.24
CA SER A 140 2.20 11.86 12.16
C SER A 140 2.66 12.07 13.62
N GLN A 141 2.74 13.34 14.03
CA GLN A 141 2.55 13.68 15.45
C GLN A 141 1.09 13.48 15.85
#